data_AF-A0A9D5P291-F1
#
_entry.id   AF-A0A9D5P291-F1
#
_cell.length_a   1.000
_cell.length_b   1.000
_cell.length_c   1.000
_cell.angle_alpha   90.00
_cell.angle_beta   90.00
_cell.angle_gamma   90.00
#
_symmetry.space_group_name_H-M   'P 1'
#
loop_
_entity.id
_entity.type
_entity.pdbx_description
1 polymer ?
#
loop_
_entity_poly.entity_id
_entity_poly.type
_entity_poly.pdbx_seq_one_letter_code
_entity_poly.pdbx_strand_id
1 'polypeptide(L)'
;MHKTVVLIVLMMWMVIGVVPARGEDRLPAVYVTTTNLNVREYATKKSHKLETLPQGTRVKVQRMTDDGWAVIDYNGGIAYCYAKYLRYREPIESAPVANLKSDSSGSSLLSVALYLGIACIVLAILRKVLVTILGLVSILFYKLYRLISFPFFCLNWLQRRLARPWMQNYKRNTRSDNKNAELREQLAYWAIPLYILLTPLRFVNAFYYNMVVHCSFEMFNYLVEVIVPEGRREGADNFFLWLVLIPWRIMKYVMWHGSLTLIESGIWTAVDTFVPALTVYHGTTCAAAEGICQGPGRVEARNWLSAVWNVGGGNYAGNGIYFAPVKSTALHYSSGSMIVCRVSFGKTLDLGTAPRWVYDQCGKPNALGVTKWGLDNGYVTGEWWRGDASAGWWEYCMYDWQNRYNASWRIRPLYVLNIEGECMQRIPGGMYHWLFNSMVINDILA
;
A
#
# COMPACT_ATOMS: atom_id res chain seq x y z
N MET A 1 -22.59 -13.93 -7.95
CA MET A 1 -22.75 -12.45 -7.80
C MET A 1 -21.50 -11.64 -8.17
N HIS A 2 -20.26 -12.04 -7.82
CA HIS A 2 -19.08 -11.20 -8.07
C HIS A 2 -18.66 -10.98 -9.52
N LYS A 3 -18.86 -11.93 -10.44
CA LYS A 3 -18.49 -11.76 -11.86
C LYS A 3 -19.37 -10.74 -12.59
N THR A 4 -20.65 -10.65 -12.19
CA THR A 4 -21.63 -9.77 -12.81
C THR A 4 -21.46 -8.32 -12.36
N VAL A 5 -21.08 -8.08 -11.10
CA VAL A 5 -20.79 -6.73 -10.58
C VAL A 5 -19.51 -6.15 -11.20
N VAL A 6 -18.48 -6.97 -11.43
CA VAL A 6 -17.23 -6.53 -12.10
C VAL A 6 -17.48 -6.14 -13.57
N LEU A 7 -18.34 -6.88 -14.27
CA LEU A 7 -18.74 -6.53 -15.65
C LEU A 7 -19.56 -5.23 -15.69
N ILE A 8 -20.47 -5.03 -14.72
CA ILE A 8 -21.29 -3.81 -14.63
C ILE A 8 -20.43 -2.59 -14.28
N VAL A 9 -19.44 -2.71 -13.40
CA VAL A 9 -18.52 -1.60 -13.06
C VAL A 9 -17.58 -1.28 -14.22
N LEU A 10 -17.08 -2.28 -14.95
CA LEU A 10 -16.28 -2.08 -16.17
C LEU A 10 -17.10 -1.43 -17.29
N MET A 11 -18.38 -1.80 -17.44
CA MET A 11 -19.29 -1.15 -18.39
C MET A 11 -19.70 0.26 -17.95
N MET A 12 -19.91 0.51 -16.65
CA MET A 12 -20.21 1.86 -16.13
C MET A 12 -19.04 2.83 -16.30
N TRP A 13 -17.79 2.35 -16.30
CA TRP A 13 -16.61 3.19 -16.56
C TRP A 13 -16.33 3.44 -18.05
N MET A 14 -16.77 2.57 -18.97
CA MET A 14 -16.73 2.86 -20.41
C MET A 14 -17.73 3.95 -20.83
N VAL A 15 -18.76 4.22 -20.02
CA VAL A 15 -19.83 5.19 -20.35
C VAL A 15 -19.50 6.62 -19.88
N ILE A 16 -18.55 6.82 -18.95
CA ILE A 16 -18.21 8.16 -18.43
C ILE A 16 -17.02 8.80 -19.17
N GLY A 17 -16.37 8.08 -20.10
CA GLY A 17 -15.19 8.53 -20.84
C GLY A 17 -15.43 9.12 -22.24
N VAL A 18 -16.68 9.30 -22.68
CA VAL A 18 -16.99 9.94 -23.97
C VAL A 18 -18.22 10.83 -23.81
N VAL A 19 -18.02 12.04 -23.28
CA VAL A 19 -18.84 13.16 -23.74
C VAL A 19 -18.28 13.50 -25.13
N PRO A 20 -18.99 13.22 -26.24
CA PRO A 20 -18.55 13.77 -27.51
C PRO A 20 -18.60 15.29 -27.37
N ALA A 21 -17.46 15.94 -27.62
CA ALA A 21 -17.43 17.38 -27.82
C ALA A 21 -18.52 17.71 -28.86
N ARG A 22 -19.38 18.65 -28.49
CA ARG A 22 -20.49 19.18 -29.28
C ARG A 22 -19.95 19.55 -30.67
N GLY A 23 -20.53 18.98 -31.73
CA GLY A 23 -20.03 19.13 -33.10
C GLY A 23 -20.16 20.56 -33.63
N GLU A 24 -19.13 21.37 -33.41
CA GLU A 24 -19.06 22.75 -33.93
C GLU A 24 -18.04 22.96 -35.06
N ASP A 25 -17.25 21.94 -35.47
CA ASP A 25 -16.20 22.11 -36.49
C ASP A 25 -16.43 21.29 -37.77
N ARG A 26 -17.43 21.65 -38.58
CA ARG A 26 -17.55 21.17 -39.98
C ARG A 26 -17.69 22.31 -40.98
N LEU A 27 -16.74 23.24 -40.95
CA LEU A 27 -16.57 24.30 -41.94
C LEU A 27 -15.31 24.02 -42.79
N PRO A 28 -15.29 24.36 -44.09
CA PRO A 28 -16.34 25.04 -44.83
C PRO A 28 -17.54 24.14 -45.17
N ALA A 29 -18.75 24.69 -45.10
CA ALA A 29 -19.99 23.97 -45.46
C ALA A 29 -21.00 24.88 -46.16
N VAL A 30 -21.99 24.27 -46.81
CA VAL A 30 -23.10 25.02 -47.39
C VAL A 30 -24.12 25.32 -46.31
N TYR A 31 -24.56 26.56 -46.23
CA TYR A 31 -25.70 26.97 -45.44
C TYR A 31 -26.79 27.52 -46.36
N VAL A 32 -28.01 27.59 -45.85
CA VAL A 32 -29.16 28.18 -46.56
C VAL A 32 -29.68 29.36 -45.74
N THR A 33 -29.94 30.49 -46.39
CA THR A 33 -30.54 31.65 -45.74
C THR A 33 -31.97 31.34 -45.29
N THR A 34 -32.31 31.64 -44.03
CA THR A 34 -33.65 31.40 -43.48
C THR A 34 -34.61 32.58 -43.70
N THR A 35 -34.07 33.73 -44.13
CA THR A 35 -34.79 34.96 -44.46
C THR A 35 -33.97 35.77 -45.47
N ASN A 36 -34.47 36.94 -45.89
CA ASN A 36 -33.69 37.89 -46.68
C ASN A 36 -32.48 38.39 -45.87
N LEU A 37 -31.27 38.02 -46.29
CA LEU A 37 -30.04 38.19 -45.53
C LEU A 37 -29.09 39.18 -46.19
N ASN A 38 -28.77 40.27 -45.48
CA ASN A 38 -27.81 41.26 -45.94
C ASN A 38 -26.38 40.72 -45.86
N VAL A 39 -25.66 40.80 -46.98
CA VAL A 39 -24.22 40.53 -47.11
C VAL A 39 -23.47 41.85 -47.09
N ARG A 40 -22.39 41.92 -46.33
CA ARG A 40 -21.63 43.15 -46.08
C ARG A 40 -20.13 42.92 -46.24
N GLU A 41 -19.40 44.00 -46.47
CA GLU A 41 -17.95 43.99 -46.69
C GLU A 41 -17.15 43.65 -45.42
N TYR A 42 -17.65 44.02 -44.24
CA TYR A 42 -17.04 43.73 -42.94
C TYR A 42 -18.09 43.27 -41.91
N ALA A 43 -17.65 42.55 -40.87
CA ALA A 43 -18.46 42.04 -39.75
C ALA A 43 -19.00 43.15 -38.82
N THR A 44 -19.78 44.10 -39.37
CA THR A 44 -20.41 45.18 -38.60
C THR A 44 -21.68 45.67 -39.29
N LYS A 45 -22.67 46.14 -38.52
CA LYS A 45 -23.91 46.72 -39.09
C LYS A 45 -23.66 48.03 -39.84
N LYS A 46 -22.52 48.69 -39.60
CA LYS A 46 -22.14 49.99 -40.19
C LYS A 46 -21.40 49.85 -41.53
N SER A 47 -20.95 48.65 -41.91
CA SER A 47 -20.21 48.44 -43.16
C SER A 47 -21.14 48.50 -44.37
N HIS A 48 -20.57 48.80 -45.53
CA HIS A 48 -21.31 48.87 -46.78
C HIS A 48 -22.05 47.55 -47.07
N LYS A 49 -23.33 47.66 -47.46
CA LYS A 49 -24.14 46.50 -47.85
C LYS A 49 -23.82 46.15 -49.30
N LEU A 50 -23.26 44.97 -49.53
CA LEU A 50 -22.95 44.46 -50.86
C LEU A 50 -24.23 44.02 -51.57
N GLU A 51 -25.04 43.19 -50.90
CA GLU A 51 -26.29 42.66 -51.46
C GLU A 51 -27.24 42.22 -50.34
N THR A 52 -28.49 41.93 -50.69
CA THR A 52 -29.45 41.21 -49.84
C THR A 52 -29.80 39.87 -50.52
N LEU A 53 -29.34 38.76 -49.97
CA LEU A 53 -29.64 37.42 -50.47
C LEU A 53 -31.08 37.02 -50.10
N PRO A 54 -31.93 36.59 -51.05
CA PRO A 54 -33.27 36.10 -50.75
C PRO A 54 -33.26 34.90 -49.79
N GLN A 55 -34.36 34.65 -49.09
CA GLN A 55 -34.56 33.40 -48.35
C GLN A 55 -34.38 32.18 -49.26
N GLY A 56 -33.72 31.14 -48.76
CA GLY A 56 -33.45 29.91 -49.51
C GLY A 56 -32.16 29.92 -50.32
N THR A 57 -31.42 31.04 -50.32
CA THR A 57 -30.13 31.16 -51.01
C THR A 57 -29.07 30.29 -50.35
N ARG A 58 -28.33 29.51 -51.15
CA ARG A 58 -27.21 28.69 -50.68
C ARG A 58 -25.95 29.56 -50.58
N VAL A 59 -25.28 29.52 -49.43
CA VAL A 59 -24.01 30.22 -49.20
C VAL A 59 -22.97 29.25 -48.68
N LYS A 60 -21.72 29.40 -49.09
CA LYS A 60 -20.61 28.61 -48.55
C LYS A 60 -19.98 29.39 -47.41
N VAL A 61 -20.10 28.88 -46.19
CA VAL A 61 -19.54 29.49 -44.99
C VAL A 61 -18.17 28.89 -44.72
N GLN A 62 -17.15 29.73 -44.62
CA GLN A 62 -15.78 29.34 -44.32
C GLN A 62 -15.50 29.24 -42.82
N ARG A 63 -16.00 30.22 -42.05
CA ARG A 63 -15.87 30.28 -40.59
C ARG A 63 -17.04 31.05 -39.98
N MET A 64 -17.40 30.71 -38.76
CA MET A 64 -18.27 31.51 -37.91
C MET A 64 -17.39 32.31 -36.94
N THR A 65 -17.84 33.48 -36.53
CA THR A 65 -17.14 34.33 -35.58
C THR A 65 -17.91 34.41 -34.27
N ASP A 66 -17.21 34.57 -33.15
CA ASP A 66 -17.81 34.61 -31.81
C ASP A 66 -18.79 35.78 -31.63
N ASP A 67 -18.65 36.85 -32.43
CA ASP A 67 -19.54 38.01 -32.47
C ASP A 67 -20.78 37.80 -33.37
N GLY A 68 -21.03 36.57 -33.82
CA GLY A 68 -22.27 36.14 -34.47
C GLY A 68 -22.32 36.38 -35.98
N TRP A 69 -21.18 36.61 -36.63
CA TRP A 69 -21.08 36.71 -38.09
C TRP A 69 -20.61 35.40 -38.72
N ALA A 70 -21.01 35.21 -39.97
CA ALA A 70 -20.56 34.15 -40.85
C ALA A 70 -19.71 34.77 -41.96
N VAL A 71 -18.54 34.19 -42.19
CA VAL A 71 -17.63 34.55 -43.26
C VAL A 71 -17.92 33.65 -44.45
N ILE A 72 -18.35 34.26 -45.56
CA ILE A 72 -18.84 33.54 -46.74
C ILE A 72 -17.96 33.80 -47.96
N ASP A 73 -17.89 32.80 -48.84
CA ASP A 73 -17.41 32.98 -50.21
C ASP A 73 -18.47 33.79 -51.00
N TYR A 74 -18.10 34.97 -51.48
CA TYR A 74 -18.99 35.87 -52.21
C TYR A 74 -18.23 36.56 -53.35
N ASN A 75 -18.67 36.36 -54.60
CA ASN A 75 -18.09 36.94 -55.83
C ASN A 75 -16.55 36.80 -55.95
N GLY A 76 -16.00 35.64 -55.59
CA GLY A 76 -14.56 35.38 -55.66
C GLY A 76 -13.73 36.02 -54.54
N GLY A 77 -14.38 36.68 -53.58
CA GLY A 77 -13.78 37.22 -52.37
C GLY A 77 -14.53 36.77 -51.11
N ILE A 78 -14.25 37.46 -50.00
CA ILE A 78 -14.86 37.19 -48.70
C ILE A 78 -15.88 38.28 -48.36
N ALA A 79 -17.04 37.89 -47.86
CA ALA A 79 -18.03 38.80 -47.30
C ALA A 79 -18.61 38.27 -45.98
N TYR A 80 -19.41 39.10 -45.31
CA TYR A 80 -19.92 38.83 -43.97
C TYR A 80 -21.44 38.94 -43.92
N CYS A 81 -22.09 37.99 -43.26
CA CYS A 81 -23.53 38.03 -42.96
C CYS A 81 -23.80 37.50 -41.54
N TYR A 82 -25.00 37.71 -40.99
CA TYR A 82 -25.31 37.24 -39.64
C TYR A 82 -25.56 35.73 -39.59
N ALA A 83 -24.80 35.01 -38.77
CA ALA A 83 -24.83 33.55 -38.67
C ALA A 83 -26.21 33.01 -38.24
N LYS A 84 -26.93 33.75 -37.39
CA LYS A 84 -28.28 33.36 -36.91
C LYS A 84 -29.33 33.21 -38.02
N TYR A 85 -29.08 33.76 -39.21
CA TYR A 85 -29.99 33.65 -40.36
C TYR A 85 -29.55 32.59 -41.37
N LEU A 86 -28.63 31.70 -40.97
CA LEU A 86 -28.13 30.60 -41.75
C LEU A 86 -28.54 29.27 -41.11
N ARG A 87 -29.02 28.34 -41.93
CA ARG A 87 -29.30 26.96 -41.52
C ARG A 87 -28.31 26.02 -42.19
N TYR A 88 -27.68 25.17 -41.40
CA TYR A 88 -26.70 24.19 -41.86
C TYR A 88 -27.27 23.27 -42.95
N ARG A 89 -26.46 23.01 -43.96
CA ARG A 89 -26.61 21.96 -44.96
C ARG A 89 -25.27 21.22 -45.04
N GLU A 90 -25.31 19.96 -45.45
CA GLU A 90 -24.18 19.01 -45.45
C GLU A 90 -22.82 19.62 -45.89
N PRO A 91 -21.68 19.05 -45.43
CA PRO A 91 -20.35 19.53 -45.79
C PRO A 91 -20.14 19.47 -47.30
N ILE A 92 -19.36 20.41 -47.86
CA ILE A 92 -18.95 20.33 -49.27
C ILE A 92 -17.82 19.31 -49.36
N GLU A 93 -18.06 18.17 -49.99
CA GLU A 93 -16.98 17.34 -50.51
C GLU A 93 -16.24 18.13 -51.60
N SER A 94 -14.97 18.45 -51.38
CA SER A 94 -14.12 19.11 -52.36
C SER A 94 -13.88 18.20 -53.57
N ALA A 95 -14.10 18.72 -54.78
CA ALA A 95 -13.87 18.04 -56.06
C ALA A 95 -12.42 17.54 -56.24
N PRO A 96 -12.17 16.54 -57.11
CA PRO A 96 -10.99 15.68 -57.04
C PRO A 96 -9.73 16.37 -57.59
N VAL A 97 -8.65 16.35 -56.80
CA VAL A 97 -7.29 16.57 -57.33
C VAL A 97 -6.92 15.32 -58.14
N ALA A 98 -6.53 15.55 -59.40
CA ALA A 98 -6.11 14.52 -60.33
C ALA A 98 -5.05 13.58 -59.74
N ASN A 99 -5.29 12.28 -59.89
CA ASN A 99 -4.38 11.14 -59.76
C ASN A 99 -3.34 11.23 -58.63
N LEU A 100 -3.79 10.95 -57.40
CA LEU A 100 -2.98 10.17 -56.48
C LEU A 100 -3.37 8.70 -56.63
N LYS A 101 -2.37 7.89 -56.95
CA LYS A 101 -2.49 6.43 -57.02
C LYS A 101 -3.23 5.93 -55.77
N SER A 102 -4.12 4.98 -55.99
CA SER A 102 -4.68 4.12 -54.95
C SER A 102 -3.53 3.46 -54.19
N ASP A 103 -3.13 4.04 -53.06
CA ASP A 103 -2.31 3.38 -52.05
C ASP A 103 -3.13 3.19 -50.77
N SER A 104 -3.77 2.03 -50.72
CA SER A 104 -4.00 1.21 -49.54
C SER A 104 -4.86 1.79 -48.40
N SER A 105 -6.08 1.26 -48.26
CA SER A 105 -6.74 1.14 -46.96
C SER A 105 -5.85 0.42 -45.91
N GLY A 106 -4.88 -0.37 -46.39
CA GLY A 106 -3.79 -0.94 -45.62
C GLY A 106 -2.90 0.08 -44.91
N SER A 107 -2.62 1.27 -45.48
CA SER A 107 -1.74 2.28 -44.83
C SER A 107 -2.34 2.90 -43.57
N SER A 108 -3.67 3.02 -43.47
CA SER A 108 -4.36 3.56 -42.28
C SER A 108 -4.39 2.56 -41.13
N LEU A 109 -4.62 1.27 -41.43
CA LEU A 109 -4.57 0.21 -40.42
C LEU A 109 -3.14 -0.12 -40.02
N LEU A 110 -2.19 -0.07 -40.96
CA LEU A 110 -0.77 -0.29 -40.69
C LEU A 110 -0.16 0.86 -39.89
N SER A 111 -0.58 2.10 -40.12
CA SER A 111 -0.16 3.24 -39.29
C SER A 111 -0.75 3.19 -37.89
N VAL A 112 -2.03 2.86 -37.73
CA VAL A 112 -2.64 2.62 -36.41
C VAL A 112 -1.94 1.46 -35.69
N ALA A 113 -1.69 0.34 -36.36
CA ALA A 113 -0.96 -0.79 -35.79
C ALA A 113 0.48 -0.41 -35.40
N LEU A 114 1.16 0.41 -36.21
CA LEU A 114 2.49 0.94 -35.92
C LEU A 114 2.46 1.85 -34.69
N TYR A 115 1.50 2.78 -34.58
CA TYR A 115 1.34 3.64 -33.40
C TYR A 115 1.06 2.82 -32.13
N LEU A 116 0.19 1.81 -32.21
CA LEU A 116 -0.07 0.90 -31.10
C LEU A 116 1.17 0.09 -30.72
N GLY A 117 1.93 -0.38 -31.70
CA GLY A 117 3.20 -1.07 -31.49
C GLY A 117 4.24 -0.19 -30.79
N ILE A 118 4.43 1.04 -31.26
CA ILE A 118 5.31 2.04 -30.64
C ILE A 118 4.84 2.34 -29.21
N ALA A 119 3.54 2.58 -29.00
CA ALA A 119 2.99 2.84 -27.68
C ALA A 119 3.24 1.66 -26.71
N CYS A 120 3.10 0.41 -27.18
CA CYS A 120 3.41 -0.77 -26.38
C CYS A 120 4.91 -0.85 -26.01
N ILE A 121 5.80 -0.54 -26.95
CA ILE A 121 7.25 -0.50 -26.69
C ILE A 121 7.58 0.58 -25.66
N VAL A 122 7.03 1.79 -25.83
CA VAL A 122 7.21 2.90 -24.88
C VAL A 122 6.72 2.51 -23.48
N LEU A 123 5.54 1.89 -23.38
CA LEU A 123 4.99 1.41 -22.11
C LEU A 123 5.83 0.29 -21.47
N ALA A 124 6.41 -0.60 -22.27
CA ALA A 124 7.32 -1.64 -21.78
C ALA A 124 8.64 -1.06 -21.25
N ILE A 125 9.19 -0.04 -21.92
CA ILE A 125 10.36 0.71 -21.44
C ILE A 125 9.99 1.46 -20.15
N LEU A 126 8.87 2.16 -20.14
CA LEU A 126 8.37 2.88 -18.96
C LEU A 126 8.20 1.94 -17.76
N ARG A 127 7.65 0.75 -17.97
CA ARG A 127 7.57 -0.29 -16.93
C ARG A 127 8.94 -0.61 -16.36
N LYS A 128 9.94 -0.90 -17.20
CA LYS A 128 11.31 -1.20 -16.74
C LYS A 128 11.93 -0.04 -15.97
N VAL A 129 11.80 1.19 -16.47
CA VAL A 129 12.27 2.40 -15.79
C VAL A 129 11.61 2.53 -14.41
N LEU A 130 10.30 2.31 -14.33
CA LEU A 130 9.56 2.40 -13.08
C LEU A 130 9.98 1.34 -12.06
N VAL A 131 10.27 0.11 -12.49
CA VAL A 131 10.82 -0.93 -11.61
C VAL A 131 12.19 -0.51 -11.04
N THR A 132 13.07 0.03 -11.87
CA THR A 132 14.37 0.54 -11.42
C THR A 132 14.20 1.68 -10.42
N ILE A 133 13.31 2.63 -10.70
CA ILE A 133 12.99 3.74 -9.79
C ILE A 133 12.46 3.21 -8.46
N LEU A 134 11.52 2.25 -8.47
CA LEU A 134 10.98 1.66 -7.24
C LEU A 134 12.06 0.97 -6.39
N GLY A 135 13.03 0.30 -7.04
CA GLY A 135 14.19 -0.27 -6.35
C GLY A 135 15.05 0.79 -5.65
N LEU A 136 15.37 1.89 -6.35
CA LEU A 136 16.12 3.01 -5.78
C LEU A 136 15.34 3.70 -4.65
N VAL A 137 14.04 3.90 -4.84
CA VAL A 137 13.13 4.45 -3.83
C VAL A 137 13.08 3.56 -2.60
N SER A 138 13.06 2.23 -2.74
CA SER A 138 13.10 1.30 -1.60
C SER A 138 14.34 1.52 -0.72
N ILE A 139 15.52 1.65 -1.35
CA ILE A 139 16.78 1.89 -0.65
C ILE A 139 16.76 3.26 0.05
N LEU A 140 16.33 4.31 -0.67
CA LEU A 140 16.22 5.65 -0.10
C LEU A 140 15.24 5.70 1.07
N PHE A 141 14.09 5.05 0.91
CA PHE A 141 13.05 4.98 1.92
C PHE A 141 13.52 4.25 3.18
N TYR A 142 14.26 3.14 3.04
CA TYR A 142 14.92 2.49 4.20
C TYR A 142 15.92 3.43 4.91
N LYS A 143 16.77 4.14 4.15
CA LYS A 143 17.75 5.08 4.73
C LYS A 143 17.05 6.24 5.45
N LEU A 144 16.00 6.79 4.85
CA LEU A 144 15.20 7.85 5.44
C LEU A 144 14.47 7.37 6.70
N TYR A 145 13.88 6.17 6.65
CA TYR A 145 13.27 5.52 7.80
C TYR A 145 14.26 5.40 8.96
N ARG A 146 15.49 4.93 8.73
CA ARG A 146 16.52 4.82 9.79
C ARG A 146 16.78 6.16 10.47
N LEU A 147 16.81 7.25 9.70
CA LEU A 147 17.05 8.58 10.22
C LEU A 147 15.85 9.11 11.02
N ILE A 148 14.65 9.10 10.41
CA ILE A 148 13.43 9.64 11.01
C ILE A 148 12.99 8.82 12.23
N SER A 149 13.24 7.51 12.23
CA SER A 149 12.83 6.61 13.31
C SER A 149 13.72 6.70 14.54
N PHE A 150 14.91 7.31 14.45
CA PHE A 150 15.83 7.40 15.58
C PHE A 150 15.18 7.96 16.87
N PRO A 151 14.49 9.12 16.87
CA PRO A 151 13.79 9.60 18.05
C PRO A 151 12.73 8.62 18.56
N PHE A 152 11.96 8.00 17.66
CA PHE A 152 10.90 7.05 18.05
C PHE A 152 11.45 5.71 18.55
N PHE A 153 12.62 5.30 18.07
CA PHE A 153 13.37 4.18 18.64
C PHE A 153 13.80 4.50 20.08
N CYS A 154 14.31 5.72 20.32
CA CYS A 154 14.62 6.18 21.68
C CYS A 154 13.37 6.24 22.56
N LEU A 155 12.23 6.72 22.05
CA LEU A 155 10.96 6.75 22.78
C LEU A 155 10.41 5.34 23.07
N ASN A 156 10.54 4.40 22.14
CA ASN A 156 10.17 2.99 22.34
C ASN A 156 11.06 2.34 23.41
N TRP A 157 12.36 2.61 23.37
CA TRP A 157 13.31 2.15 24.39
C TRP A 157 13.01 2.77 25.77
N LEU A 158 12.71 4.07 25.80
CA LEU A 158 12.32 4.79 27.00
C LEU A 158 11.03 4.21 27.59
N GLN A 159 10.01 3.97 26.77
CA GLN A 159 8.75 3.34 27.18
C GLN A 159 9.03 1.98 27.84
N ARG A 160 9.85 1.13 27.19
CA ARG A 160 10.25 -0.16 27.74
C ARG A 160 10.95 -0.01 29.09
N ARG A 161 11.92 0.90 29.18
CA ARG A 161 12.74 1.08 30.38
C ARG A 161 11.94 1.63 31.55
N LEU A 162 11.07 2.61 31.30
CA LEU A 162 10.23 3.23 32.33
C LEU A 162 9.05 2.35 32.74
N ALA A 163 8.57 1.45 31.87
CA ALA A 163 7.52 0.50 32.25
C ALA A 163 8.02 -0.53 33.28
N ARG A 164 9.33 -0.84 33.25
CA ARG A 164 9.98 -1.78 34.17
C ARG A 164 11.39 -1.28 34.58
N PRO A 165 11.49 -0.22 35.41
CA PRO A 165 12.78 0.38 35.77
C PRO A 165 13.70 -0.58 36.56
N TRP A 166 13.13 -1.60 37.19
CA TRP A 166 13.84 -2.62 37.95
C TRP A 166 14.50 -3.71 37.11
N MET A 167 14.12 -3.89 35.84
CA MET A 167 14.53 -5.04 35.00
C MET A 167 16.06 -5.26 34.96
N GLN A 168 16.87 -4.20 34.94
CA GLN A 168 18.33 -4.32 34.90
C GLN A 168 18.93 -4.98 36.16
N ASN A 169 18.21 -4.91 37.29
CA ASN A 169 18.66 -5.48 38.56
C ASN A 169 18.41 -7.00 38.62
N TYR A 170 17.61 -7.54 37.70
CA TYR A 170 17.17 -8.93 37.70
C TYR A 170 17.64 -9.69 36.46
N LYS A 171 18.82 -9.36 35.93
CA LYS A 171 19.47 -10.17 34.88
C LYS A 171 19.75 -11.61 35.33
N ARG A 172 19.94 -11.80 36.63
CA ARG A 172 20.19 -13.11 37.25
C ARG A 172 19.20 -13.36 38.37
N ASN A 173 18.78 -14.62 38.49
CA ASN A 173 18.07 -15.08 39.65
C ASN A 173 19.10 -15.45 40.74
N THR A 174 19.00 -14.84 41.91
CA THR A 174 19.88 -15.10 43.07
C THR A 174 19.08 -15.32 44.37
N ARG A 175 17.75 -15.44 44.26
CA ARG A 175 16.82 -15.46 45.39
C ARG A 175 16.13 -16.81 45.52
N SER A 176 15.53 -17.06 46.68
CA SER A 176 14.64 -18.20 46.89
C SER A 176 13.28 -17.99 46.20
N ASP A 177 12.54 -19.08 45.98
CA ASP A 177 11.26 -19.05 45.29
C ASP A 177 10.21 -18.18 46.00
N ASN A 178 10.16 -18.23 47.34
CA ASN A 178 9.26 -17.39 48.15
C ASN A 178 9.58 -15.89 47.96
N LYS A 179 10.86 -15.51 48.06
CA LYS A 179 11.28 -14.11 47.85
C LYS A 179 11.01 -13.63 46.43
N ASN A 180 11.16 -14.52 45.44
CA ASN A 180 10.82 -14.22 44.06
C ASN A 180 9.31 -14.06 43.86
N ALA A 181 8.47 -14.85 44.54
CA ALA A 181 7.02 -14.71 44.49
C ALA A 181 6.55 -13.38 45.08
N GLU A 182 7.01 -13.04 46.29
CA GLU A 182 6.75 -11.75 46.95
C GLU A 182 7.19 -10.58 46.07
N LEU A 183 8.39 -10.67 45.48
CA LEU A 183 8.90 -9.63 44.59
C LEU A 183 8.02 -9.45 43.36
N ARG A 184 7.59 -10.53 42.70
CA ARG A 184 6.72 -10.43 41.50
C ARG A 184 5.40 -9.73 41.83
N GLU A 185 4.83 -10.00 43.00
CA GLU A 185 3.62 -9.35 43.47
C GLU A 185 3.86 -7.85 43.70
N GLN A 186 4.90 -7.48 44.43
CA GLN A 186 5.26 -6.07 44.67
C GLN A 186 5.48 -5.30 43.37
N LEU A 187 6.24 -5.88 42.42
CA LEU A 187 6.51 -5.25 41.13
C LEU A 187 5.24 -5.08 40.28
N ALA A 188 4.26 -5.97 40.42
CA ALA A 188 2.97 -5.82 39.75
C ALA A 188 2.19 -4.60 40.25
N TYR A 189 2.21 -4.32 41.56
CA TYR A 189 1.62 -3.10 42.12
C TYR A 189 2.35 -1.84 41.64
N TRP A 190 3.69 -1.86 41.61
CA TRP A 190 4.48 -0.74 41.09
C TRP A 190 4.28 -0.47 39.60
N ALA A 191 3.89 -1.49 38.82
CA ALA A 191 3.62 -1.32 37.39
C ALA A 191 2.36 -0.48 37.11
N ILE A 192 1.39 -0.43 38.02
CA ILE A 192 0.11 0.29 37.83
C ILE A 192 0.32 1.81 37.66
N PRO A 193 0.97 2.54 38.58
CA PRO A 193 1.18 3.98 38.39
C PRO A 193 2.07 4.28 37.17
N LEU A 194 3.07 3.44 36.89
CA LEU A 194 3.91 3.57 35.69
C LEU A 194 3.11 3.39 34.40
N TYR A 195 2.17 2.45 34.39
CA TYR A 195 1.23 2.27 33.28
C TYR A 195 0.43 3.55 33.03
N ILE A 196 -0.14 4.18 34.07
CA ILE A 196 -0.91 5.41 33.92
C ILE A 196 -0.02 6.55 33.38
N LEU A 197 1.15 6.76 34.00
CA LEU A 197 2.08 7.83 33.63
C LEU A 197 2.61 7.71 32.20
N LEU A 198 2.80 6.49 31.70
CA LEU A 198 3.34 6.25 30.36
C LEU A 198 2.29 6.28 29.24
N THR A 199 1.02 6.53 29.54
CA THR A 199 -0.05 6.56 28.53
C THR A 199 0.22 7.54 27.38
N PRO A 200 0.68 8.79 27.62
CA PRO A 200 0.98 9.72 26.53
C PRO A 200 2.13 9.22 25.64
N LEU A 201 3.17 8.65 26.25
CA LEU A 201 4.30 8.07 25.51
C LEU A 201 3.87 6.87 24.66
N ARG A 202 2.97 6.02 25.21
CA ARG A 202 2.38 4.90 24.45
C ARG A 202 1.62 5.38 23.24
N PHE A 203 0.77 6.41 23.38
CA PHE A 203 0.04 7.00 22.25
C PHE A 203 0.99 7.52 21.17
N VAL A 204 2.02 8.29 21.53
CA VAL A 204 2.99 8.84 20.56
C VAL A 204 3.69 7.71 19.80
N ASN A 205 4.18 6.69 20.51
CA ASN A 205 4.79 5.53 19.87
C ASN A 205 3.77 4.78 18.98
N ALA A 206 2.54 4.58 19.46
CA ALA A 206 1.51 3.85 18.75
C ALA A 206 1.09 4.56 17.46
N PHE A 207 0.91 5.88 17.52
CA PHE A 207 0.59 6.69 16.36
C PHE A 207 1.73 6.62 15.33
N TYR A 208 2.97 6.82 15.75
CA TYR A 208 4.10 6.79 14.83
C TYR A 208 4.23 5.42 14.13
N TYR A 209 4.29 4.33 14.89
CA TYR A 209 4.57 3.03 14.29
C TYR A 209 3.38 2.47 13.50
N ASN A 210 2.13 2.70 13.95
CA ASN A 210 0.96 2.18 13.23
C ASN A 210 0.54 3.13 12.08
N MET A 211 0.41 4.43 12.32
CA MET A 211 -0.09 5.35 11.29
C MET A 211 0.98 5.83 10.31
N VAL A 212 2.20 6.08 10.79
CA VAL A 212 3.27 6.62 9.92
C VAL A 212 4.05 5.48 9.28
N VAL A 213 4.60 4.58 10.09
CA VAL A 213 5.45 3.50 9.59
C VAL A 213 4.62 2.47 8.82
N HIS A 214 3.73 1.73 9.48
CA HIS A 214 3.01 0.63 8.82
C HIS A 214 2.27 1.08 7.53
N CYS A 215 1.52 2.20 7.57
CA CYS A 215 0.83 2.69 6.38
C CYS A 215 1.77 3.08 5.23
N SER A 216 2.91 3.71 5.51
CA SER A 216 3.84 4.12 4.45
C SER A 216 4.52 2.93 3.79
N PHE A 217 4.92 1.94 4.59
CA PHE A 217 5.54 0.70 4.10
C PHE A 217 4.56 -0.16 3.31
N GLU A 218 3.30 -0.26 3.77
CA GLU A 218 2.27 -0.97 3.03
C GLU A 218 1.87 -0.27 1.73
N MET A 219 1.75 1.06 1.75
CA MET A 219 1.52 1.82 0.52
C MET A 219 2.63 1.57 -0.50
N PHE A 220 3.89 1.47 -0.06
CA PHE A 220 4.99 1.10 -0.94
C PHE A 220 4.79 -0.31 -1.53
N ASN A 221 4.46 -1.32 -0.72
CA ASN A 221 4.15 -2.67 -1.23
C ASN A 221 3.02 -2.64 -2.26
N TYR A 222 1.95 -1.88 -2.01
CA TYR A 222 0.80 -1.74 -2.93
C TYR A 222 1.19 -1.07 -4.24
N LEU A 223 1.97 0.00 -4.21
CA LEU A 223 2.48 0.66 -5.41
C LEU A 223 3.36 -0.28 -6.23
N VAL A 224 4.23 -1.05 -5.57
CA VAL A 224 5.04 -2.07 -6.26
C VAL A 224 4.15 -3.13 -6.90
N GLU A 225 3.09 -3.58 -6.23
CA GLU A 225 2.16 -4.59 -6.78
C GLU A 225 1.40 -4.10 -8.02
N VAL A 226 1.08 -2.81 -8.11
CA VAL A 226 0.48 -2.21 -9.32
C VAL A 226 1.42 -2.31 -10.52
N ILE A 227 2.73 -2.18 -10.31
CA ILE A 227 3.74 -2.14 -11.38
C ILE A 227 4.34 -3.51 -11.68
N VAL A 228 4.54 -4.31 -10.65
CA VAL A 228 5.19 -5.63 -10.69
C VAL A 228 4.27 -6.63 -10.00
N PRO A 229 3.09 -6.95 -10.56
CA PRO A 229 2.20 -7.92 -9.94
C PRO A 229 2.87 -9.29 -9.87
N GLU A 230 2.64 -10.01 -8.78
CA GLU A 230 3.13 -11.39 -8.62
C GLU A 230 2.20 -12.40 -9.29
N GLY A 231 0.89 -12.12 -9.33
CA GLY A 231 -0.11 -13.01 -9.89
C GLY A 231 -0.12 -13.03 -11.42
N ARG A 232 -0.10 -14.23 -12.04
CA ARG A 232 -0.23 -14.39 -13.49
C ARG A 232 -1.54 -13.83 -14.03
N ARG A 233 -2.65 -14.00 -13.29
CA ARG A 233 -3.97 -13.43 -13.57
C ARG A 233 -4.00 -11.91 -13.50
N GLU A 234 -3.00 -11.29 -12.88
CA GLU A 234 -2.83 -9.84 -12.81
C GLU A 234 -1.77 -9.31 -13.77
N GLY A 235 -1.20 -10.18 -14.62
CA GLY A 235 -0.28 -9.81 -15.68
C GLY A 235 1.22 -9.94 -15.34
N ALA A 236 1.60 -10.71 -14.32
CA ALA A 236 3.02 -10.93 -13.97
C ALA A 236 3.87 -11.31 -15.20
N ASP A 237 3.39 -12.30 -15.97
CA ASP A 237 4.07 -12.90 -17.12
C ASP A 237 3.49 -12.46 -18.49
N ASN A 238 2.51 -11.54 -18.51
CA ASN A 238 1.83 -11.12 -19.73
C ASN A 238 1.67 -9.60 -19.79
N PHE A 239 2.37 -8.96 -20.73
CA PHE A 239 2.42 -7.50 -20.86
C PHE A 239 1.05 -6.87 -21.19
N PHE A 240 0.25 -7.48 -22.06
CA PHE A 240 -1.06 -6.94 -22.42
C PHE A 240 -2.03 -7.03 -21.24
N LEU A 241 -2.04 -8.16 -20.54
CA LEU A 241 -2.83 -8.35 -19.33
C LEU A 241 -2.37 -7.39 -18.23
N TRP A 242 -1.05 -7.21 -18.08
CA TRP A 242 -0.45 -6.23 -17.19
C TRP A 242 -0.98 -4.83 -17.47
N LEU A 243 -0.98 -4.39 -18.73
CA LEU A 243 -1.43 -3.06 -19.14
C LEU A 243 -2.91 -2.84 -18.87
N VAL A 244 -3.77 -3.76 -19.32
CA VAL A 244 -5.23 -3.65 -19.18
C VAL A 244 -5.68 -3.69 -17.72
N LEU A 245 -4.96 -4.40 -16.86
CA LEU A 245 -5.29 -4.54 -15.44
C LEU A 245 -4.67 -3.48 -14.52
N ILE A 246 -3.97 -2.47 -15.05
CA ILE A 246 -3.47 -1.35 -14.22
C ILE A 246 -4.60 -0.72 -13.37
N PRO A 247 -5.78 -0.35 -13.93
CA PRO A 247 -6.87 0.23 -13.14
C PRO A 247 -7.36 -0.72 -12.04
N TRP A 248 -7.49 -2.01 -12.36
CA TRP A 248 -7.90 -3.03 -11.38
C TRP A 248 -6.90 -3.13 -10.22
N ARG A 249 -5.59 -3.16 -10.51
CA ARG A 249 -4.56 -3.23 -9.45
C ARG A 249 -4.54 -1.97 -8.60
N ILE A 250 -4.75 -0.78 -9.17
CA ILE A 250 -4.90 0.47 -8.40
C ILE A 250 -6.11 0.37 -7.46
N MET A 251 -7.27 -0.07 -7.97
CA MET A 251 -8.45 -0.23 -7.11
C MET A 251 -8.21 -1.25 -5.99
N LYS A 252 -7.63 -2.40 -6.32
CA LYS A 252 -7.41 -3.50 -5.37
C LYS A 252 -6.38 -3.15 -4.31
N TYR A 253 -5.18 -2.72 -4.69
CA TYR A 253 -4.08 -2.55 -3.75
C TYR A 253 -4.07 -1.17 -3.11
N VAL A 254 -4.12 -0.11 -3.91
CA VAL A 254 -3.99 1.26 -3.39
C VAL A 254 -5.29 1.71 -2.71
N MET A 255 -6.43 1.58 -3.39
CA MET A 255 -7.70 2.08 -2.84
C MET A 255 -8.28 1.14 -1.79
N TRP A 256 -8.49 -0.13 -2.12
CA TRP A 256 -9.12 -1.08 -1.20
C TRP A 256 -8.18 -1.47 -0.06
N HIS A 257 -7.04 -2.11 -0.35
CA HIS A 257 -6.13 -2.53 0.71
C HIS A 257 -5.51 -1.35 1.47
N GLY A 258 -5.14 -0.27 0.79
CA GLY A 258 -4.66 0.95 1.45
C GLY A 258 -5.66 1.57 2.43
N SER A 259 -6.96 1.61 2.08
CA SER A 259 -8.00 2.09 3.01
C SER A 259 -8.13 1.18 4.23
N LEU A 260 -8.09 -0.13 4.03
CA LEU A 260 -8.13 -1.10 5.13
C LEU A 260 -6.92 -0.98 6.05
N THR A 261 -5.70 -0.76 5.51
CA THR A 261 -4.50 -0.50 6.31
C THR A 261 -4.66 0.75 7.17
N LEU A 262 -5.20 1.84 6.61
CA LEU A 262 -5.40 3.09 7.36
C LEU A 262 -6.40 2.88 8.52
N ILE A 263 -7.50 2.18 8.27
CA ILE A 263 -8.51 1.88 9.28
C ILE A 263 -7.91 0.99 10.38
N GLU A 264 -7.25 -0.09 9.99
CA GLU A 264 -6.63 -1.04 10.92
C GLU A 264 -5.54 -0.35 11.76
N SER A 265 -4.67 0.43 11.14
CA SER A 265 -3.64 1.20 11.85
C SER A 265 -4.24 2.18 12.86
N GLY A 266 -5.36 2.85 12.52
CA GLY A 266 -6.05 3.76 13.43
C GLY A 266 -6.61 3.03 14.65
N ILE A 267 -7.23 1.86 14.43
CA ILE A 267 -7.73 1.00 15.51
C ILE A 267 -6.57 0.52 16.39
N TRP A 268 -5.46 0.06 15.80
CA TRP A 268 -4.30 -0.37 16.57
C TRP A 268 -3.60 0.76 17.30
N THR A 269 -3.62 2.00 16.79
CA THR A 269 -3.15 3.16 17.56
C THR A 269 -3.97 3.36 18.83
N ALA A 270 -5.30 3.25 18.74
CA ALA A 270 -6.17 3.32 19.90
C ALA A 270 -5.90 2.16 20.88
N VAL A 271 -5.82 0.91 20.38
CA VAL A 271 -5.54 -0.27 21.19
C VAL A 271 -4.18 -0.15 21.89
N ASP A 272 -3.10 0.16 21.16
CA ASP A 272 -1.73 0.23 21.70
C ASP A 272 -1.51 1.36 22.71
N THR A 273 -2.42 2.32 22.76
CA THR A 273 -2.44 3.35 23.79
C THR A 273 -2.77 2.75 25.17
N PHE A 274 -3.63 1.72 25.20
CA PHE A 274 -4.12 1.09 26.42
C PHE A 274 -3.58 -0.34 26.64
N VAL A 275 -3.21 -1.04 25.56
CA VAL A 275 -2.58 -2.36 25.61
C VAL A 275 -1.11 -2.16 25.25
N PRO A 276 -0.18 -2.15 26.21
CA PRO A 276 1.21 -1.81 25.94
C PRO A 276 1.81 -2.72 24.86
N ALA A 277 2.28 -2.10 23.79
CA ALA A 277 3.03 -2.75 22.73
C ALA A 277 4.42 -2.11 22.57
N LEU A 278 5.40 -2.92 22.22
CA LEU A 278 6.75 -2.49 21.88
C LEU A 278 7.05 -2.77 20.42
N THR A 279 7.80 -1.88 19.79
CA THR A 279 8.41 -2.18 18.49
C THR A 279 9.67 -3.02 18.73
N VAL A 280 9.67 -4.22 18.17
CA VAL A 280 10.69 -5.26 18.37
C VAL A 280 11.04 -5.94 17.03
N TYR A 281 12.08 -6.76 17.05
CA TYR A 281 12.66 -7.37 15.86
C TYR A 281 12.58 -8.90 15.92
N HIS A 282 12.21 -9.52 14.81
CA HIS A 282 12.23 -10.96 14.61
C HIS A 282 13.12 -11.31 13.42
N GLY A 283 14.30 -11.88 13.70
CA GLY A 283 15.22 -12.37 12.68
C GLY A 283 14.75 -13.70 12.09
N THR A 284 14.78 -13.84 10.76
CA THR A 284 14.34 -15.05 10.05
C THR A 284 14.91 -15.11 8.63
N THR A 285 14.45 -16.06 7.80
CA THR A 285 14.79 -16.13 6.37
C THR A 285 13.87 -15.27 5.52
N CYS A 286 14.29 -14.88 4.31
CA CYS A 286 13.44 -14.14 3.38
C CYS A 286 12.10 -14.83 3.11
N ALA A 287 12.14 -16.15 2.85
CA ALA A 287 10.96 -16.95 2.57
C ALA A 287 10.02 -17.06 3.77
N ALA A 288 10.56 -17.22 4.98
CA ALA A 288 9.76 -17.24 6.20
C ALA A 288 9.15 -15.87 6.49
N ALA A 289 9.89 -14.77 6.31
CA ALA A 289 9.36 -13.42 6.48
C ALA A 289 8.22 -13.12 5.50
N GLU A 290 8.35 -13.55 4.24
CA GLU A 290 7.26 -13.45 3.27
C GLU A 290 6.06 -14.28 3.72
N GLY A 291 6.25 -15.56 4.07
CA GLY A 291 5.16 -16.42 4.54
C GLY A 291 4.44 -15.87 5.77
N ILE A 292 5.18 -15.36 6.76
CA ILE A 292 4.61 -14.81 8.00
C ILE A 292 3.83 -13.51 7.75
N CYS A 293 4.33 -12.64 6.87
CA CYS A 293 3.72 -11.32 6.68
C CYS A 293 2.63 -11.31 5.59
N GLN A 294 2.73 -12.20 4.61
CA GLN A 294 1.81 -12.25 3.47
C GLN A 294 0.50 -12.94 3.83
N GLY A 295 -0.61 -12.36 3.37
CA GLY A 295 -1.94 -12.87 3.61
C GLY A 295 -2.37 -14.04 2.73
N PRO A 296 -3.23 -14.94 3.22
CA PRO A 296 -3.91 -15.91 2.37
C PRO A 296 -4.63 -15.23 1.19
N GLY A 297 -4.35 -15.68 -0.04
CA GLY A 297 -4.99 -15.15 -1.25
C GLY A 297 -4.49 -13.78 -1.72
N ARG A 298 -3.42 -13.24 -1.11
CA ARG A 298 -2.72 -12.05 -1.62
C ARG A 298 -1.96 -12.33 -2.92
N VAL A 299 -1.46 -13.55 -3.04
CA VAL A 299 -0.83 -14.10 -4.25
C VAL A 299 -1.57 -15.34 -4.73
N GLU A 300 -1.27 -15.79 -5.95
CA GLU A 300 -1.92 -16.96 -6.56
C GLU A 300 -1.53 -18.28 -5.89
N ALA A 301 -0.29 -18.37 -5.41
CA ALA A 301 0.18 -19.54 -4.71
C ALA A 301 -0.54 -19.67 -3.36
N ARG A 302 -1.19 -20.82 -3.13
CA ARG A 302 -1.73 -21.17 -1.82
C ARG A 302 -0.58 -21.65 -0.95
N ASN A 303 -0.21 -20.87 0.05
CA ASN A 303 0.67 -21.30 1.12
C ASN A 303 -0.15 -21.45 2.41
N TRP A 304 -0.20 -22.67 2.94
CA TRP A 304 -0.90 -23.00 4.19
C TRP A 304 -0.20 -22.40 5.42
N LEU A 305 1.02 -21.88 5.23
CA LEU A 305 1.79 -21.14 6.23
C LEU A 305 1.69 -19.61 6.04
N SER A 306 0.87 -19.11 5.10
CA SER A 306 0.66 -17.66 4.93
C SER A 306 -0.01 -17.05 6.15
N ALA A 307 0.55 -15.95 6.63
CA ALA A 307 0.15 -15.23 7.84
C ALA A 307 0.29 -16.06 9.13
N VAL A 308 1.15 -17.10 9.13
CA VAL A 308 1.33 -18.01 10.25
C VAL A 308 2.66 -17.79 10.97
N TRP A 309 2.58 -17.43 12.26
CA TRP A 309 3.75 -17.42 13.14
C TRP A 309 4.01 -18.80 13.73
N ASN A 310 4.91 -19.56 13.10
CA ASN A 310 5.31 -20.86 13.63
C ASN A 310 6.35 -20.72 14.75
N VAL A 311 6.23 -21.60 15.74
CA VAL A 311 7.24 -21.74 16.79
C VAL A 311 8.54 -22.30 16.19
N GLY A 312 9.63 -21.54 16.32
CA GLY A 312 10.95 -21.97 15.87
C GLY A 312 11.61 -22.95 16.83
N GLY A 313 12.69 -23.61 16.39
CA GLY A 313 13.42 -24.59 17.22
C GLY A 313 14.25 -23.98 18.36
N GLY A 314 14.46 -22.66 18.39
CA GLY A 314 15.18 -21.98 19.45
C GLY A 314 14.31 -21.88 20.70
N ASN A 315 14.55 -22.72 21.71
CA ASN A 315 13.71 -22.80 22.90
C ASN A 315 14.50 -22.65 24.22
N TYR A 316 15.37 -21.64 24.25
CA TYR A 316 16.31 -21.36 25.35
C TYR A 316 15.68 -20.59 26.52
N ALA A 317 14.56 -19.90 26.34
CA ALA A 317 13.77 -19.23 27.37
C ALA A 317 12.30 -19.68 27.34
N GLY A 318 12.07 -20.90 26.86
CA GLY A 318 10.74 -21.45 26.60
C GLY A 318 10.51 -21.79 25.13
N ASN A 319 9.51 -22.61 24.86
CA ASN A 319 8.93 -22.80 23.55
C ASN A 319 8.00 -21.64 23.19
N GLY A 320 8.20 -21.01 22.03
CA GLY A 320 7.45 -19.83 21.63
C GLY A 320 8.07 -19.02 20.49
N ILE A 321 7.54 -17.82 20.26
CA ILE A 321 8.04 -16.90 19.24
C ILE A 321 8.98 -15.88 19.89
N TYR A 322 10.17 -15.75 19.31
CA TYR A 322 11.24 -14.92 19.88
C TYR A 322 11.30 -13.53 19.25
N PHE A 323 11.48 -12.52 20.11
CA PHE A 323 11.63 -11.13 19.70
C PHE A 323 12.80 -10.48 20.42
N ALA A 324 13.57 -9.71 19.66
CA ALA A 324 14.65 -8.88 20.17
C ALA A 324 14.17 -7.44 20.38
N PRO A 325 14.47 -6.80 21.53
CA PRO A 325 14.18 -5.39 21.75
C PRO A 325 15.06 -4.45 20.92
N VAL A 326 16.18 -4.94 20.37
CA VAL A 326 17.12 -4.14 19.57
C VAL A 326 17.58 -4.92 18.34
N LYS A 327 17.87 -4.19 17.26
CA LYS A 327 18.28 -4.75 15.97
C LYS A 327 19.52 -5.66 16.07
N SER A 328 20.54 -5.23 16.82
CA SER A 328 21.79 -5.98 16.97
C SER A 328 21.57 -7.37 17.55
N THR A 329 20.65 -7.51 18.50
CA THR A 329 20.25 -8.81 19.06
C THR A 329 19.60 -9.70 18.01
N ALA A 330 18.67 -9.19 17.21
CA ALA A 330 18.03 -9.95 16.14
C ALA A 330 19.03 -10.46 15.09
N LEU A 331 20.07 -9.68 14.78
CA LEU A 331 21.08 -10.06 13.79
C LEU A 331 21.82 -11.35 14.14
N HIS A 332 21.94 -11.71 15.43
CA HIS A 332 22.62 -12.95 15.85
C HIS A 332 21.90 -14.23 15.42
N TYR A 333 20.60 -14.16 15.15
CA TYR A 333 19.79 -15.32 14.76
C TYR A 333 18.99 -15.09 13.47
N SER A 334 19.26 -13.99 12.75
CA SER A 334 18.64 -13.72 11.46
C SER A 334 19.33 -14.52 10.34
N SER A 335 18.60 -14.85 9.28
CA SER A 335 19.12 -15.60 8.12
C SER A 335 18.70 -14.94 6.81
N GLY A 336 19.06 -13.67 6.65
CA GLY A 336 18.79 -12.86 5.45
C GLY A 336 17.72 -11.79 5.64
N SER A 337 16.77 -12.00 6.56
CA SER A 337 15.67 -11.04 6.78
C SER A 337 15.33 -10.79 8.24
N MET A 338 14.65 -9.67 8.44
CA MET A 338 14.17 -9.24 9.75
C MET A 338 12.79 -8.62 9.64
N ILE A 339 11.84 -9.17 10.37
CA ILE A 339 10.51 -8.60 10.50
C ILE A 339 10.56 -7.60 11.67
N VAL A 340 10.13 -6.37 11.42
CA VAL A 340 9.94 -5.39 12.48
C VAL A 340 8.48 -5.39 12.86
N CYS A 341 8.19 -5.70 14.11
CA CYS A 341 6.85 -5.95 14.60
C CYS A 341 6.50 -5.00 15.74
N ARG A 342 5.22 -4.68 15.85
CA ARG A 342 4.64 -4.14 17.08
C ARG A 342 4.02 -5.30 17.85
N VAL A 343 4.48 -5.50 19.09
CA VAL A 343 4.15 -6.69 19.88
C VAL A 343 3.59 -6.34 21.25
N SER A 344 2.40 -6.86 21.54
CA SER A 344 1.73 -6.80 22.83
C SER A 344 2.06 -8.05 23.65
N PHE A 345 3.08 -7.98 24.50
CA PHE A 345 3.57 -9.13 25.27
C PHE A 345 2.64 -9.61 26.38
N GLY A 346 1.60 -8.85 26.74
CA GLY A 346 0.69 -9.20 27.83
C GLY A 346 1.41 -9.35 29.18
N LYS A 347 0.90 -10.22 30.06
CA LYS A 347 1.54 -10.49 31.35
C LYS A 347 2.89 -11.17 31.14
N THR A 348 3.96 -10.42 31.38
CA THR A 348 5.35 -10.81 31.06
C THR A 348 6.11 -11.22 32.32
N LEU A 349 6.61 -12.46 32.35
CA LEU A 349 7.46 -12.98 33.39
C LEU A 349 8.88 -12.43 33.21
N ASP A 350 9.39 -11.70 34.19
CA ASP A 350 10.84 -11.44 34.27
C ASP A 350 11.50 -12.73 34.76
N LEU A 351 12.25 -13.41 33.90
CA LEU A 351 12.81 -14.72 34.21
C LEU A 351 13.82 -14.66 35.35
N GLY A 352 14.50 -13.53 35.59
CA GLY A 352 15.35 -13.37 36.76
C GLY A 352 14.60 -13.29 38.09
N THR A 353 13.27 -13.25 38.03
CA THR A 353 12.38 -13.37 39.18
C THR A 353 11.52 -14.64 39.12
N ALA A 354 11.74 -15.58 38.19
CA ALA A 354 10.99 -16.84 38.13
C ALA A 354 11.36 -17.78 39.30
N PRO A 355 10.60 -18.88 39.54
CA PRO A 355 11.10 -19.95 40.41
C PRO A 355 12.45 -20.46 39.92
N ARG A 356 13.28 -20.95 40.85
CA ARG A 356 14.67 -21.30 40.57
C ARG A 356 14.78 -22.41 39.54
N TRP A 357 13.97 -23.45 39.69
CA TRP A 357 13.91 -24.58 38.76
C TRP A 357 13.44 -24.18 37.35
N VAL A 358 12.67 -23.09 37.23
CA VAL A 358 12.28 -22.49 35.94
C VAL A 358 13.46 -21.71 35.35
N TYR A 359 14.05 -20.82 36.13
CA TYR A 359 15.19 -20.00 35.68
C TYR A 359 16.40 -20.84 35.28
N ASP A 360 16.70 -21.92 36.02
CA ASP A 360 17.85 -22.79 35.76
C ASP A 360 17.71 -23.61 34.45
N GLN A 361 16.54 -23.61 33.81
CA GLN A 361 16.35 -24.11 32.45
C GLN A 361 16.72 -23.08 31.37
N CYS A 362 16.71 -21.78 31.70
CA CYS A 362 17.03 -20.73 30.73
C CYS A 362 18.46 -20.89 30.21
N GLY A 363 18.69 -20.65 28.93
CA GLY A 363 19.97 -20.84 28.27
C GLY A 363 20.32 -22.29 27.95
N LYS A 364 19.43 -23.24 28.23
CA LYS A 364 19.57 -24.64 27.82
C LYS A 364 18.55 -24.98 26.72
N PRO A 365 18.88 -25.88 25.78
CA PRO A 365 17.89 -26.41 24.84
C PRO A 365 16.70 -27.03 25.59
N ASN A 366 15.51 -26.90 25.01
CA ASN A 366 14.26 -27.45 25.53
C ASN A 366 13.90 -26.95 26.94
N ALA A 367 13.97 -25.64 27.17
CA ALA A 367 13.52 -24.99 28.41
C ALA A 367 11.98 -25.01 28.56
N LEU A 368 11.33 -26.16 28.33
CA LEU A 368 9.88 -26.32 28.23
C LEU A 368 9.15 -26.03 29.56
N GLY A 369 9.83 -26.21 30.68
CA GLY A 369 9.30 -25.87 32.00
C GLY A 369 9.06 -24.37 32.16
N VAL A 370 9.78 -23.54 31.41
CA VAL A 370 9.57 -22.08 31.37
C VAL A 370 8.21 -21.75 30.78
N THR A 371 7.89 -22.30 29.62
CA THR A 371 6.59 -22.11 28.97
C THR A 371 5.47 -22.71 29.79
N LYS A 372 5.63 -23.95 30.27
CA LYS A 372 4.60 -24.65 31.06
C LYS A 372 4.26 -23.87 32.33
N TRP A 373 5.27 -23.57 33.14
CA TRP A 373 5.04 -22.84 34.39
C TRP A 373 4.51 -21.42 34.12
N GLY A 374 5.04 -20.73 33.12
CA GLY A 374 4.58 -19.41 32.71
C GLY A 374 3.08 -19.40 32.42
N LEU A 375 2.63 -20.27 31.52
CA LEU A 375 1.22 -20.38 31.12
C LEU A 375 0.32 -20.80 32.29
N ASP A 376 0.75 -21.78 33.09
CA ASP A 376 0.01 -22.24 34.28
C ASP A 376 -0.19 -21.12 35.33
N ASN A 377 0.65 -20.07 35.29
CA ASN A 377 0.59 -18.91 36.19
C ASN A 377 0.12 -17.62 35.48
N GLY A 378 -0.46 -17.76 34.30
CA GLY A 378 -1.06 -16.69 33.50
C GLY A 378 -0.05 -15.74 32.83
N TYR A 379 1.24 -16.09 32.83
CA TYR A 379 2.25 -15.38 32.05
C TYR A 379 2.26 -15.92 30.62
N VAL A 380 2.11 -15.02 29.65
CA VAL A 380 2.07 -15.37 28.21
C VAL A 380 3.37 -15.05 27.48
N THR A 381 4.29 -14.35 28.16
CA THR A 381 5.61 -14.01 27.63
C THR A 381 6.66 -14.13 28.72
N GLY A 382 7.84 -14.64 28.38
CA GLY A 382 9.06 -14.51 29.18
C GLY A 382 9.95 -13.39 28.66
N GLU A 383 10.49 -12.57 29.55
CA GLU A 383 11.59 -11.66 29.28
C GLU A 383 12.85 -12.18 29.97
N TRP A 384 13.94 -12.32 29.21
CA TRP A 384 15.16 -12.96 29.68
C TRP A 384 16.40 -12.16 29.30
N TRP A 385 17.35 -12.06 30.23
CA TRP A 385 18.72 -11.67 29.94
C TRP A 385 19.55 -12.92 29.60
N ARG A 386 19.88 -13.06 28.33
CA ARG A 386 20.77 -14.10 27.84
C ARG A 386 22.23 -13.70 28.09
N GLY A 387 22.86 -14.38 29.04
CA GLY A 387 24.18 -14.06 29.57
C GLY A 387 25.24 -15.14 29.40
N ASP A 388 25.03 -16.13 28.51
CA ASP A 388 26.09 -17.08 28.11
C ASP A 388 27.26 -16.36 27.41
N ALA A 389 28.43 -17.00 27.34
CA ALA A 389 29.66 -16.37 26.84
C ALA A 389 29.58 -15.87 25.39
N SER A 390 28.70 -16.47 24.57
CA SER A 390 28.38 -16.03 23.20
C SER A 390 27.29 -14.95 23.13
N ALA A 391 26.77 -14.49 24.27
CA ALA A 391 25.62 -13.62 24.35
C ALA A 391 25.75 -12.50 25.40
N GLY A 392 24.84 -11.55 25.33
CA GLY A 392 24.83 -10.38 26.22
C GLY A 392 23.66 -9.46 25.94
N TRP A 393 22.45 -10.01 25.84
CA TRP A 393 21.28 -9.24 25.41
C TRP A 393 19.99 -9.68 26.10
N TRP A 394 18.98 -8.83 25.96
CA TRP A 394 17.61 -9.14 26.35
C TRP A 394 16.87 -9.75 25.16
N GLU A 395 16.02 -10.73 25.42
CA GLU A 395 15.09 -11.29 24.45
C GLU A 395 13.74 -11.60 25.11
N TYR A 396 12.69 -11.60 24.28
CA TYR A 396 11.35 -12.01 24.66
C TYR A 396 11.02 -13.34 24.01
N CYS A 397 10.37 -14.22 24.76
CA CYS A 397 9.75 -15.43 24.24
C CYS A 397 8.25 -15.37 24.52
N MET A 398 7.44 -15.17 23.50
CA MET A 398 5.98 -15.30 23.60
C MET A 398 5.61 -16.77 23.62
N TYR A 399 5.09 -17.24 24.75
CA TYR A 399 4.91 -18.66 25.06
C TYR A 399 3.81 -19.31 24.23
N ASP A 400 4.18 -20.34 23.47
CA ASP A 400 3.24 -21.10 22.64
C ASP A 400 3.51 -22.60 22.75
N TRP A 401 2.46 -23.36 23.08
CA TRP A 401 2.48 -24.82 23.20
C TRP A 401 1.62 -25.51 22.14
N GLN A 402 0.78 -24.78 21.41
CA GLN A 402 -0.31 -25.32 20.59
C GLN A 402 -0.49 -24.58 19.26
N ASN A 403 0.55 -23.89 18.77
CA ASN A 403 0.42 -23.02 17.60
C ASN A 403 -0.69 -21.96 17.79
N ARG A 404 -0.91 -21.53 19.05
CA ARG A 404 -1.95 -20.59 19.45
C ARG A 404 -1.76 -19.24 18.76
N TYR A 405 -0.53 -18.88 18.41
CA TYR A 405 -0.21 -17.63 17.73
C TYR A 405 -0.11 -17.73 16.21
N ASN A 406 -0.57 -18.83 15.61
CA ASN A 406 -0.67 -18.95 14.15
C ASN A 406 -1.41 -17.77 13.51
N ALA A 407 -2.27 -17.07 14.25
CA ALA A 407 -2.73 -15.74 13.88
C ALA A 407 -3.10 -14.94 15.14
N SER A 408 -2.12 -14.34 15.80
CA SER A 408 -2.37 -13.52 16.99
C SER A 408 -2.49 -12.04 16.67
N TRP A 409 -3.50 -11.38 17.25
CA TRP A 409 -3.62 -9.91 17.22
C TRP A 409 -2.46 -9.19 17.91
N ARG A 410 -1.73 -9.92 18.77
CA ARG A 410 -0.64 -9.40 19.60
C ARG A 410 0.63 -9.14 18.80
N ILE A 411 0.81 -9.76 17.64
CA ILE A 411 2.02 -9.62 16.82
C ILE A 411 1.63 -9.02 15.48
N ARG A 412 2.07 -7.78 15.24
CA ARG A 412 1.72 -7.05 14.02
C ARG A 412 2.99 -6.63 13.29
N PRO A 413 3.36 -7.30 12.18
CA PRO A 413 4.40 -6.81 11.27
C PRO A 413 4.12 -5.38 10.84
N LEU A 414 5.14 -4.52 10.95
CA LEU A 414 5.10 -3.15 10.43
C LEU A 414 5.76 -3.07 9.06
N TYR A 415 6.83 -3.85 8.86
CA TYR A 415 7.56 -4.00 7.60
C TYR A 415 8.63 -5.10 7.74
N VAL A 416 9.26 -5.47 6.61
CA VAL A 416 10.36 -6.43 6.56
C VAL A 416 11.60 -5.80 5.94
N LEU A 417 12.75 -6.08 6.55
CA LEU A 417 14.06 -5.67 6.06
C LEU A 417 14.78 -6.86 5.44
N ASN A 418 15.33 -6.66 4.24
CA ASN A 418 16.38 -7.52 3.73
C ASN A 418 17.71 -7.03 4.32
N ILE A 419 18.38 -7.91 5.07
CA ILE A 419 19.60 -7.56 5.81
C ILE A 419 20.78 -7.41 4.83
N GLU A 420 20.88 -8.31 3.85
CA GLU A 420 21.98 -8.35 2.89
C GLU A 420 21.92 -7.18 1.90
N GLY A 421 20.72 -6.87 1.41
CA GLY A 421 20.49 -5.80 0.44
C GLY A 421 20.36 -4.40 1.05
N GLU A 422 20.41 -4.28 2.39
CA GLU A 422 20.15 -3.05 3.14
C GLU A 422 18.93 -2.26 2.61
N CYS A 423 17.85 -2.97 2.33
CA CYS A 423 16.65 -2.39 1.72
C CYS A 423 15.39 -2.98 2.34
N MET A 424 14.23 -2.43 1.94
CA MET A 424 12.97 -3.07 2.30
C MET A 424 12.82 -4.37 1.51
N GLN A 425 12.45 -5.44 2.22
CA GLN A 425 11.97 -6.63 1.55
C GLN A 425 10.53 -6.39 1.11
N ARG A 426 10.28 -6.56 -0.18
CA ARG A 426 8.92 -6.56 -0.74
C ARG A 426 8.12 -7.71 -0.17
N ILE A 427 6.86 -7.45 0.19
CA ILE A 427 5.86 -8.49 0.49
C ILE A 427 4.86 -8.51 -0.66
N PRO A 428 4.88 -9.52 -1.54
CA PRO A 428 3.99 -9.58 -2.69
C PRO A 428 2.51 -9.58 -2.27
N GLY A 429 1.70 -8.75 -2.92
CA GLY A 429 0.30 -8.49 -2.57
C GLY A 429 0.10 -7.63 -1.31
N GLY A 430 1.19 -7.19 -0.69
CA GLY A 430 1.26 -6.49 0.59
C GLY A 430 1.02 -7.40 1.80
N MET A 431 1.24 -6.84 2.99
CA MET A 431 1.04 -7.57 4.22
C MET A 431 -0.44 -7.86 4.45
N TYR A 432 -0.67 -8.91 5.22
CA TYR A 432 -1.99 -9.31 5.62
C TYR A 432 -2.63 -8.29 6.58
N HIS A 433 -3.95 -8.13 6.47
CA HIS A 433 -4.72 -7.29 7.38
C HIS A 433 -5.15 -8.14 8.57
N TRP A 434 -4.58 -7.88 9.75
CA TRP A 434 -4.72 -8.77 10.90
C TRP A 434 -6.09 -8.64 11.55
N LEU A 435 -6.61 -7.42 11.64
CA LEU A 435 -7.90 -7.14 12.28
C LEU A 435 -9.08 -7.85 11.61
N PHE A 436 -8.99 -8.13 10.30
CA PHE A 436 -10.08 -8.74 9.53
C PHE A 436 -9.95 -10.27 9.38
N ASN A 437 -9.09 -10.90 10.18
CA ASN A 437 -8.91 -12.34 10.20
C ASN A 437 -9.81 -12.98 11.25
N SER A 438 -10.59 -13.99 10.85
CA SER A 438 -11.42 -14.76 11.77
C SER A 438 -10.62 -15.42 12.90
N MET A 439 -9.41 -15.91 12.64
CA MET A 439 -8.53 -16.48 13.67
C MET A 439 -8.06 -15.42 14.66
N VAL A 440 -7.74 -14.21 14.18
CA VAL A 440 -7.34 -13.08 15.04
C VAL A 440 -8.52 -12.61 15.88
N ILE A 441 -9.71 -12.52 15.29
CA ILE A 441 -10.95 -12.19 16.01
C ILE A 441 -11.23 -13.25 17.09
N ASN A 442 -11.07 -14.54 16.77
CA ASN A 442 -11.22 -15.61 17.74
C ASN A 442 -10.20 -15.51 18.89
N ASP A 443 -8.93 -15.14 18.61
CA ASP A 443 -7.89 -14.90 19.63
C ASP A 443 -8.15 -13.64 20.49
N ILE A 444 -8.92 -12.67 19.98
CA ILE A 444 -9.40 -11.53 20.78
C ILE A 444 -10.53 -11.94 21.72
N LEU A 445 -11.39 -12.86 21.29
CA LEU A 445 -12.58 -13.31 22.03
C LEU A 445 -12.31 -14.46 23.01
N ALA A 446 -11.15 -15.11 22.92
CA ALA A 446 -10.70 -16.21 23.79
C ALA A 446 -9.90 -15.67 25.00
#